data_AF-A0AAU4TNL8-F1
#
_entry.id   AF-A0AAU4TNL8-F1
#
_cell.length_a   1.000
_cell.length_b   1.000
_cell.length_c   1.000
_cell.angle_alpha   90.00
_cell.angle_beta   90.00
_cell.angle_gamma   90.00
#
_symmetry.space_group_name_H-M   'P 1'
#
loop_
_entity.id
_entity.type
_entity.pdbx_description
1 polymer ?
#
loop_
_entity_poly.entity_id
_entity_poly.type
_entity_poly.pdbx_seq_one_letter_code
_entity_poly.pdbx_strand_id
1 'polypeptide(L)' 'MPATGGNVVSTDKVGAANGVASLDATAKVPQAQLPTPKITVGVTAPATPAVGDVWIDTN' A
#
# COMPACT_ATOMS: atom_id res chain seq x y z
N MET A 1 25.50 -26.25 4.32
CA MET A 1 24.65 -25.64 5.36
C MET A 1 23.96 -24.43 4.72
N PRO A 2 22.62 -24.32 4.69
CA PRO A 2 22.01 -23.08 4.23
C PRO A 2 22.33 -21.99 5.27
N ALA A 3 22.80 -20.83 4.80
CA ALA A 3 23.29 -19.76 5.67
C ALA A 3 22.17 -19.19 6.55
N THR A 4 22.18 -19.56 7.83
CA THR A 4 21.25 -19.09 8.87
C THR A 4 21.65 -17.69 9.37
N GLY A 5 21.50 -16.69 8.50
CA GLY A 5 21.76 -15.28 8.85
C GLY A 5 20.83 -14.25 8.20
N GLY A 6 19.92 -14.68 7.32
CA GLY A 6 18.89 -13.80 6.78
C GLY A 6 17.70 -13.70 7.74
N ASN A 7 17.02 -12.55 7.80
CA ASN A 7 15.70 -12.44 8.42
C ASN A 7 14.72 -13.35 7.66
N VAL A 8 14.51 -14.57 8.14
CA VAL A 8 13.67 -15.58 7.48
C VAL A 8 12.21 -15.24 7.74
N VAL A 9 11.47 -15.00 6.66
CA VAL A 9 10.03 -14.85 6.71
C VAL A 9 9.41 -16.25 6.74
N SER A 10 8.63 -16.58 7.78
CA SER A 10 7.82 -17.80 7.80
C SER A 10 6.78 -17.75 6.67
N THR A 11 6.71 -18.80 5.85
CA THR A 11 5.80 -18.89 4.69
C THR A 11 4.34 -18.70 5.06
N ASP A 12 3.94 -19.13 6.27
CA ASP A 12 2.57 -19.01 6.79
C ASP A 12 2.15 -17.55 7.05
N LYS A 13 3.12 -16.62 7.08
CA LYS A 13 2.86 -15.19 7.25
C LYS A 13 2.76 -14.44 5.92
N VAL A 14 3.10 -15.06 4.80
CA VAL A 14 3.08 -14.39 3.49
C VAL A 14 1.66 -14.37 2.94
N GLY A 15 1.11 -13.19 2.66
CA GLY A 15 -0.25 -13.01 2.16
C GLY A 15 -1.36 -13.25 3.20
N ALA A 16 -1.01 -13.54 4.45
CA ALA A 16 -1.94 -13.64 5.56
C ALA A 16 -2.33 -12.25 6.09
N ALA A 17 -3.55 -12.11 6.62
CA ALA A 17 -3.95 -10.91 7.34
C ALA A 17 -3.00 -10.65 8.53
N ASN A 18 -2.59 -9.40 8.72
CA ASN A 18 -1.58 -8.99 9.71
C ASN A 18 -0.19 -9.66 9.53
N GLY A 19 0.07 -10.24 8.36
CA GLY A 19 1.33 -10.85 7.98
C GLY A 19 2.21 -9.93 7.14
N VAL A 20 2.96 -10.53 6.21
CA VAL A 20 3.81 -9.82 5.25
C VAL A 20 3.21 -9.87 3.85
N ALA A 21 3.45 -8.83 3.05
CA ALA A 21 3.05 -8.83 1.65
C ALA A 21 3.87 -9.84 0.84
N SER A 22 3.25 -10.44 -0.18
CA SER A 22 3.96 -11.26 -1.17
C SER A 22 4.49 -10.39 -2.30
N LEU A 23 5.51 -10.87 -3.02
CA LEU A 23 5.97 -10.26 -4.26
C LEU A 23 5.51 -11.08 -5.48
N ASP A 24 5.17 -10.41 -6.57
CA ASP A 24 4.89 -11.00 -7.87
C ASP A 24 6.18 -11.31 -8.65
N ALA A 25 6.04 -11.83 -9.88
CA ALA A 25 7.16 -12.18 -10.76
C ALA A 25 8.06 -10.98 -11.14
N THR A 26 7.57 -9.75 -10.94
CA THR A 26 8.32 -8.51 -11.19
C THR A 26 8.92 -7.93 -9.90
N ALA A 27 8.90 -8.69 -8.80
CA ALA A 27 9.32 -8.27 -7.47
C ALA A 27 8.51 -7.09 -6.89
N LYS A 28 7.22 -6.99 -7.24
CA LYS A 28 6.30 -5.96 -6.73
C LYS A 28 5.19 -6.57 -5.88
N VAL A 29 4.58 -5.77 -4.99
CA VAL A 29 3.39 -6.20 -4.25
C VAL A 29 2.21 -6.30 -5.23
N PRO A 30 1.51 -7.45 -5.31
CA PRO A 30 0.34 -7.60 -6.16
C PRO A 30 -0.77 -6.60 -5.80
N GLN A 31 -1.47 -6.07 -6.81
CA GLN A 31 -2.56 -5.11 -6.61
C GLN A 31 -3.69 -5.63 -5.70
N ALA A 32 -3.92 -6.94 -5.69
CA ALA A 32 -4.92 -7.58 -4.82
C ALA A 32 -4.62 -7.42 -3.31
N GLN A 33 -3.38 -7.08 -2.93
CA GLN A 33 -2.98 -6.81 -1.55
C GLN A 33 -3.02 -5.32 -1.19
N LEU A 34 -3.30 -4.44 -2.16
CA LEU A 34 -3.36 -3.00 -1.97
C LEU A 34 -4.83 -2.56 -1.90
N PRO A 35 -5.20 -1.69 -0.95
CA PRO A 35 -6.50 -1.03 -0.95
C PRO A 35 -6.70 -0.21 -2.23
N THR A 36 -7.94 -0.10 -2.70
CA THR A 36 -8.26 0.81 -3.80
C THR A 36 -8.05 2.25 -3.36
N PRO A 37 -7.25 3.05 -4.09
CA PRO A 37 -7.07 4.46 -3.75
C PRO A 37 -8.39 5.20 -3.92
N LYS A 38 -8.84 5.87 -2.85
CA LYS A 38 -10.03 6.73 -2.89
C LYS A 38 -9.58 8.16 -3.16
N ILE A 39 -9.69 8.60 -4.41
CA ILE A 39 -9.50 10.01 -4.77
C ILE A 39 -10.84 10.72 -4.59
N THR A 40 -10.91 11.63 -3.63
CA THR A 40 -12.09 12.47 -3.41
C THR A 40 -11.80 13.84 -4.01
N VAL A 41 -12.52 14.22 -5.06
CA VAL A 41 -12.43 15.56 -5.65
C VAL A 41 -13.54 16.44 -5.06
N GLY A 42 -13.15 17.50 -4.36
CA GLY A 42 -14.06 18.53 -3.88
C GLY A 42 -13.76 19.83 -4.60
N VAL A 43 -14.78 20.44 -5.21
CA VAL A 43 -14.69 21.83 -5.72
C VAL A 43 -14.86 22.86 -4.59
N THR A 44 -15.18 22.39 -3.39
CA THR A 44 -15.21 23.18 -2.15
C THR A 44 -14.17 22.59 -1.21
N ALA A 45 -13.30 23.44 -0.68
CA ALA A 45 -12.30 23.05 0.32
C ALA A 45 -12.96 22.26 1.47
N PRO A 46 -12.46 21.07 1.83
CA PRO A 46 -12.90 20.39 3.04
C PRO A 46 -12.69 21.31 4.26
N ALA A 47 -13.67 21.36 5.18
CA ALA A 47 -13.57 22.19 6.38
C ALA A 47 -12.35 21.85 7.28
N THR A 48 -11.73 20.69 7.03
CA THR A 48 -10.50 20.25 7.69
C THR A 48 -9.50 19.73 6.65
N PRO A 49 -8.66 20.58 6.05
CA PRO A 49 -7.66 20.15 5.07
C PRO A 49 -6.58 19.28 5.71
N ALA A 50 -6.21 18.17 5.08
CA ALA A 50 -5.10 17.31 5.49
C ALA A 50 -3.91 17.45 4.52
N VAL A 51 -2.70 17.19 5.03
CA VAL A 51 -1.51 17.12 4.16
C VAL A 51 -1.71 15.95 3.19
N GLY A 52 -1.71 16.25 1.88
CA GLY A 52 -1.92 15.25 0.81
C GLY A 52 -3.19 15.45 -0.01
N ASP A 53 -4.04 16.42 0.36
CA ASP A 53 -5.20 16.78 -0.46
C ASP A 53 -4.76 17.48 -1.76
N VAL A 54 -5.37 17.10 -2.88
CA VAL A 54 -5.12 17.71 -4.20
C VAL A 54 -6.21 18.74 -4.47
N TRP A 55 -5.81 19.99 -4.63
CA TRP A 55 -6.71 21.08 -5.01
C TRP A 55 -6.81 21.15 -6.54
N ILE A 56 -8.02 21.02 -7.08
CA ILE A 56 -8.28 21.24 -8.51
C ILE A 56 -8.67 22.71 -8.67
N ASP A 57 -7.80 23.50 -9.30
CA ASP A 57 -8.13 24.87 -9.71
C ASP A 57 -9.09 24.83 -10.91
N THR A 58 -10.15 25.63 -10.89
CA THR A 58 -11.19 25.71 -11.95
C THR A 58 -11.09 26.99 -12.77
N ASN A 59 -9.98 27.72 -12.66
CA ASN A 59 -9.74 28.95 -13.44
C ASN A 59 -9.28 28.68 -14.88
#